data_AF-A0A8T6NRS7-F1
#
_entry.id   AF-A0A8T6NRS7-F1
#
_cell.length_a   1.000
_cell.length_b   1.000
_cell.length_c   1.000
_cell.angle_alpha   90.00
_cell.angle_beta   90.00
_cell.angle_gamma   90.00
#
_symmetry.space_group_name_H-M   'P 1'
#
loop_
_entity.id
_entity.type
_entity.pdbx_description
1 polymer ?
#
loop_
_entity_poly.entity_id
_entity_poly.type
_entity_poly.pdbx_seq_one_letter_code
_entity_poly.pdbx_strand_id
1 'polypeptide(L)'
;MELVLRILHGVIIGGALIVAGVHRTRAHIERGSVSQKEEGAVMLPLRLGGLVIWLSLLIYPFAPRLFAWAAIPLPDAVRIAGAVLAGAGIPLAIWAARAIRSNVTRTVVTRTDHELITHGPYRWIRHPLYTAGLMLFAGLSLMAGNLFFLAFTVLAGVLLVIRLPAEEAHLQAHFGEAYDAYRRRTGAFLPRVGGAR
;
A
#
# COMPACT_ATOMS: atom_id res chain seq x y z
N MET A 1 14.77 22.59 10.33
CA MET A 1 14.03 21.31 10.32
C MET A 1 13.04 21.22 9.17
N GLU A 2 12.14 22.20 9.00
CA GLU A 2 11.07 22.18 7.99
C GLU A 2 11.52 21.82 6.56
N LEU A 3 12.56 22.50 6.05
CA LEU A 3 13.09 22.23 4.71
C LEU A 3 13.58 20.79 4.55
N VAL A 4 14.25 20.25 5.57
CA VAL A 4 14.78 18.88 5.58
C VAL A 4 13.64 17.87 5.49
N LEU A 5 12.58 18.05 6.28
CA LEU A 5 11.40 17.18 6.25
C LEU A 5 10.67 17.24 4.91
N ARG A 6 10.61 18.41 4.26
CA ARG A 6 10.03 18.56 2.91
C ARG A 6 10.87 17.87 1.83
N ILE A 7 12.19 18.01 1.87
CA ILE A 7 13.09 17.29 0.96
C ILE A 7 12.91 15.78 1.16
N LEU A 8 12.90 15.32 2.41
CA LEU A 8 12.71 13.91 2.74
C LEU A 8 11.34 13.38 2.28
N HIS A 9 10.28 14.17 2.43
CA HIS A 9 8.94 13.86 1.92
C HIS A 9 8.96 13.65 0.40
N GLY A 10 9.63 14.56 -0.33
CA GLY A 10 9.82 14.44 -1.78
C GLY A 10 10.61 13.19 -2.18
N VAL A 11 11.70 12.89 -1.48
CA VAL A 11 12.53 11.69 -1.72
C VAL A 11 11.73 10.41 -1.49
N ILE A 12 10.98 10.33 -0.39
CA ILE A 12 10.17 9.15 -0.05
C ILE A 12 9.08 8.92 -1.12
N ILE A 13 8.38 9.98 -1.54
CA ILE A 13 7.37 9.86 -2.61
C ILE A 13 8.01 9.45 -3.92
N GLY A 14 9.13 10.07 -4.31
CA GLY A 14 9.85 9.72 -5.52
C GLY A 14 10.27 8.25 -5.52
N GLY A 15 10.86 7.78 -4.42
CA GLY A 15 11.21 6.38 -4.23
C GLY A 15 10.01 5.44 -4.30
N ALA A 16 8.91 5.78 -3.63
CA ALA A 16 7.68 4.99 -3.68
C ALA A 16 7.07 4.92 -5.09
N LEU A 17 7.09 6.01 -5.84
CA LEU A 17 6.61 6.04 -7.23
C LEU A 17 7.50 5.22 -8.17
N ILE A 18 8.82 5.27 -8.00
CA ILE A 18 9.75 4.42 -8.75
C ILE A 18 9.45 2.95 -8.49
N VAL A 19 9.33 2.56 -7.21
CA VAL A 19 9.01 1.20 -6.80
C VAL A 19 7.66 0.77 -7.39
N ALA A 20 6.62 1.59 -7.24
CA ALA A 20 5.30 1.32 -7.78
C ALA A 20 5.31 1.22 -9.31
N GLY A 21 6.03 2.10 -10.01
CA GLY A 21 6.18 2.11 -11.46
C GLY A 21 6.88 0.85 -11.97
N VAL A 22 8.03 0.50 -11.39
CA VAL A 22 8.76 -0.73 -11.72
C VAL A 22 7.88 -1.97 -11.53
N HIS A 23 7.10 -2.02 -10.44
CA HIS A 23 6.20 -3.15 -10.20
C HIS A 23 4.97 -3.16 -11.11
N ARG A 24 4.38 -2.00 -11.42
CA ARG A 24 3.22 -1.89 -12.32
C ARG A 24 3.56 -2.25 -13.76
N THR A 25 4.65 -1.70 -14.31
CA THR A 25 5.09 -2.00 -15.68
C THR A 25 5.38 -3.49 -15.82
N ARG A 26 6.04 -4.10 -14.83
CA ARG A 26 6.33 -5.53 -14.83
C ARG A 26 5.07 -6.39 -14.69
N ALA A 27 4.12 -6.00 -13.83
CA ALA A 27 2.85 -6.72 -13.70
C ALA A 27 1.98 -6.63 -14.97
N HIS A 28 2.01 -5.50 -15.68
CA HIS A 28 1.27 -5.33 -16.93
C HIS A 28 1.83 -6.20 -18.07
N ILE A 29 3.16 -6.29 -18.15
CA ILE A 29 3.85 -7.19 -19.10
C ILE A 29 3.52 -8.66 -18.79
N GLU A 30 3.39 -9.03 -17.52
CA GLU A 30 3.17 -10.42 -17.08
C GLU A 30 1.68 -10.87 -17.12
N ARG A 31 0.70 -9.98 -16.88
CA ARG A 31 -0.72 -10.38 -16.73
C ARG A 31 -1.56 -10.32 -18.01
N GLY A 32 -1.09 -9.62 -19.06
CA GLY A 32 -1.94 -9.21 -20.17
C GLY A 32 -3.03 -8.23 -19.71
N SER A 33 -3.61 -7.45 -20.62
CA SER A 33 -4.63 -6.46 -20.28
C SER A 33 -5.84 -7.13 -19.61
N VAL A 34 -5.99 -6.89 -18.30
CA VAL A 34 -7.23 -7.24 -17.58
C VAL A 34 -8.34 -6.40 -18.21
N SER A 35 -9.35 -7.06 -18.76
CA SER A 35 -10.51 -6.42 -19.39
C SER A 35 -11.22 -5.52 -18.38
N GLN A 36 -11.11 -4.20 -18.55
CA GLN A 36 -11.75 -3.15 -17.73
C GLN A 36 -13.29 -3.11 -17.86
N LYS A 37 -13.90 -4.06 -18.56
CA LYS A 37 -15.31 -3.99 -18.99
C LYS A 37 -16.36 -4.12 -17.87
N GLU A 38 -15.95 -4.40 -16.64
CA GLU A 38 -16.86 -4.53 -15.48
C GLU A 38 -16.62 -3.47 -14.39
N GLU A 39 -15.85 -2.43 -14.69
CA GLU A 39 -15.60 -1.36 -13.72
C GLU A 39 -16.76 -0.35 -13.76
N GLY A 40 -17.78 -0.59 -12.92
CA GLY A 40 -18.94 0.28 -12.78
C GLY A 40 -18.60 1.75 -12.46
N ALA A 41 -19.58 2.64 -12.64
CA ALA A 41 -19.45 4.10 -12.52
C ALA A 41 -18.80 4.60 -11.21
N VAL A 42 -18.78 3.79 -10.15
CA VAL A 42 -18.18 4.08 -8.84
C VAL A 42 -16.64 4.13 -8.87
N MET A 43 -15.98 3.49 -9.85
CA MET A 43 -14.51 3.45 -9.90
C MET A 43 -13.87 4.71 -10.45
N LEU A 44 -14.57 5.47 -11.30
CA LEU A 44 -14.08 6.73 -11.83
C LEU A 44 -13.86 7.80 -10.73
N PRO A 45 -14.83 8.13 -9.86
CA PRO A 45 -14.61 9.13 -8.81
C PRO A 45 -13.53 8.67 -7.82
N LEU A 46 -13.40 7.37 -7.56
CA LEU A 46 -12.33 6.82 -6.72
C LEU A 46 -10.94 7.04 -7.34
N ARG A 47 -10.81 6.85 -8.66
CA ARG A 47 -9.56 7.12 -9.40
C ARG A 47 -9.20 8.60 -9.40
N LEU A 48 -10.19 9.46 -9.64
CA LEU A 48 -9.99 10.91 -9.62
C LEU A 48 -9.59 11.39 -8.22
N GLY A 49 -10.27 10.92 -7.17
CA GLY A 49 -9.88 11.18 -5.79
C GLY A 49 -8.47 10.70 -5.49
N GLY A 50 -8.11 9.49 -5.91
CA GLY A 50 -6.75 8.96 -5.81
C GLY A 50 -5.71 9.84 -6.51
N LEU A 51 -6.02 10.33 -7.72
CA LEU A 51 -5.14 11.23 -8.47
C LEU A 51 -4.93 12.56 -7.73
N VAL A 52 -6.01 13.16 -7.21
CA VAL A 52 -5.94 14.41 -6.43
C VAL A 52 -5.03 14.24 -5.22
N ILE A 53 -5.10 13.10 -4.52
CA ILE A 53 -4.24 12.80 -3.37
C ILE A 53 -2.78 12.71 -3.80
N TRP A 54 -2.48 11.94 -4.86
CA TRP A 54 -1.11 11.78 -5.35
C TRP A 54 -0.50 13.10 -5.81
N LEU A 55 -1.26 13.91 -6.54
CA LEU A 55 -0.82 15.24 -6.95
C LEU A 55 -0.59 16.14 -5.74
N SER A 56 -1.48 16.11 -4.75
CA SER A 56 -1.34 16.92 -3.55
C SER A 56 -0.08 16.56 -2.75
N LEU A 57 0.21 15.26 -2.61
CA LEU A 57 1.44 14.76 -1.97
C LEU A 57 2.70 15.16 -2.76
N LEU A 58 2.64 15.18 -4.09
CA LEU A 58 3.76 15.63 -4.93
C LEU A 58 3.98 17.15 -4.88
N ILE A 59 2.90 17.93 -4.76
CA ILE A 59 2.96 19.40 -4.72
C ILE A 59 3.42 19.91 -3.35
N TYR A 60 3.03 19.22 -2.26
CA TYR A 60 3.31 19.66 -0.89
C TYR A 60 4.79 20.01 -0.59
N PRO A 61 5.80 19.20 -0.99
CA PRO A 61 7.21 19.55 -0.81
C PRO A 61 7.62 20.89 -1.41
N PHE A 62 6.96 21.35 -2.47
CA PHE A 62 7.30 22.56 -3.21
C PHE A 62 6.42 23.75 -2.81
N ALA A 63 5.13 23.52 -2.58
CA ALA A 63 4.14 24.55 -2.30
C ALA A 63 3.28 24.22 -1.05
N PRO A 64 3.89 24.12 0.15
CA PRO A 64 3.16 23.76 1.38
C PRO A 64 2.08 24.79 1.76
N ARG A 65 2.23 26.05 1.31
CA ARG A 65 1.26 27.12 1.54
C ARG A 65 -0.13 26.81 0.98
N LEU A 66 -0.22 26.02 -0.09
CA LEU A 66 -1.50 25.58 -0.66
C LEU A 66 -2.30 24.69 0.30
N PHE A 67 -1.62 24.07 1.26
CA PHE A 67 -2.21 23.16 2.24
C PHE A 67 -2.24 23.76 3.66
N ALA A 68 -1.83 25.03 3.83
CA ALA A 68 -1.75 25.68 5.13
C ALA A 68 -3.10 25.75 5.86
N TRP A 69 -4.21 25.74 5.12
CA TRP A 69 -5.58 25.75 5.64
C TRP A 69 -5.94 24.52 6.49
N ALA A 70 -5.19 23.43 6.38
CA ALA A 70 -5.37 22.20 7.15
C ALA A 70 -4.12 21.81 7.97
N ALA A 71 -3.16 22.73 8.12
CA ALA A 71 -1.94 22.46 8.88
C ALA A 71 -2.23 22.34 10.38
N ILE A 72 -1.60 21.35 11.02
CA ILE A 72 -1.60 21.16 12.47
C ILE A 72 -0.15 21.28 12.94
N PRO A 73 0.13 22.06 14.00
CA PRO A 73 1.44 22.07 14.61
C PRO A 73 1.72 20.70 15.24
N LEU A 74 2.62 19.93 14.64
CA LEU A 74 3.14 18.69 15.22
C LEU A 74 4.58 18.89 15.70
N PRO A 75 4.96 18.32 16.86
CA PRO A 75 6.35 18.31 17.29
C PRO A 75 7.25 17.63 16.24
N ASP A 76 8.47 18.12 16.07
CA ASP A 76 9.42 17.56 15.11
C ASP A 76 9.66 16.06 15.31
N ALA A 77 9.64 15.58 16.56
CA ALA A 77 9.76 14.16 16.88
C ALA A 77 8.66 13.30 16.22
N VAL A 78 7.41 13.78 16.21
CA VAL A 78 6.27 13.08 15.58
C VAL A 78 6.44 13.07 14.06
N ARG A 79 6.92 14.18 13.48
CA ARG A 79 7.16 14.29 12.04
C ARG A 79 8.30 13.40 11.58
N ILE A 80 9.37 13.29 12.39
CA ILE A 80 10.48 12.36 12.18
C ILE A 80 9.99 10.91 12.28
N ALA A 81 9.17 10.59 13.28
CA ALA A 81 8.54 9.26 13.37
C ALA A 81 7.70 8.95 12.13
N GLY A 82 6.97 9.95 11.59
CA GLY A 82 6.27 9.85 10.31
C GLY A 82 7.21 9.53 9.14
N ALA A 83 8.37 10.19 9.07
CA ALA A 83 9.38 9.92 8.05
C ALA A 83 9.94 8.50 8.13
N VAL A 84 10.24 8.02 9.35
CA VAL A 84 10.68 6.64 9.58
C VAL A 84 9.59 5.65 9.17
N LEU A 85 8.33 5.92 9.52
CA LEU A 85 7.19 5.07 9.17
C LEU A 85 6.99 4.98 7.64
N ALA A 86 6.98 6.11 6.95
CA ALA A 86 6.84 6.15 5.50
C ALA A 86 8.02 5.48 4.80
N GLY A 87 9.24 5.77 5.27
CA GLY A 87 10.47 5.15 4.80
C GLY A 87 10.46 3.63 4.97
N ALA A 88 9.96 3.10 6.09
CA ALA A 88 9.84 1.67 6.37
C ALA A 88 8.77 0.96 5.51
N GLY A 89 7.76 1.68 5.05
CA GLY A 89 6.76 1.14 4.11
C GLY A 89 7.36 0.72 2.77
N ILE A 90 8.36 1.45 2.27
CA ILE A 90 9.01 1.17 0.97
C ILE A 90 9.70 -0.21 0.94
N PRO A 91 10.64 -0.56 1.86
CA PRO A 91 11.26 -1.88 1.85
C PRO A 91 10.26 -3.00 2.10
N LEU A 92 9.21 -2.77 2.90
CA LEU A 92 8.12 -3.74 3.07
C LEU A 92 7.39 -3.99 1.75
N ALA A 93 7.05 -2.93 1.01
CA ALA A 93 6.41 -3.05 -0.31
C ALA A 93 7.30 -3.81 -1.30
N ILE A 94 8.59 -3.50 -1.33
CA ILE A 94 9.56 -4.18 -2.19
C ILE A 94 9.66 -5.67 -1.82
N TRP A 95 9.73 -6.00 -0.53
CA TRP A 95 9.81 -7.39 -0.06
C TRP A 95 8.55 -8.18 -0.42
N ALA A 96 7.37 -7.59 -0.20
CA ALA A 96 6.09 -8.19 -0.56
C ALA A 96 5.96 -8.42 -2.07
N ALA A 97 6.35 -7.43 -2.87
CA ALA A 97 6.29 -7.54 -4.32
C ALA A 97 7.29 -8.56 -4.88
N ARG A 98 8.46 -8.74 -4.24
CA ARG A 98 9.41 -9.81 -4.58
C ARG A 98 8.91 -11.20 -4.19
N ALA A 99 8.25 -11.34 -3.05
CA ALA A 99 7.65 -12.61 -2.63
C ALA A 99 6.53 -13.07 -3.58
N ILE A 100 5.77 -12.14 -4.17
CA ILE A 100 4.82 -12.48 -5.24
C ILE A 100 5.54 -12.94 -6.51
N ARG A 101 6.66 -12.30 -6.86
CA ARG A 101 7.42 -12.60 -8.09
C ARG A 101 7.99 -14.01 -8.12
N SER A 102 8.42 -14.58 -6.98
CA SER A 102 9.02 -15.93 -6.97
C SER A 102 8.06 -17.02 -7.45
N ASN A 103 6.75 -16.77 -7.42
CA ASN A 103 5.72 -17.69 -7.95
C ASN A 103 5.46 -17.51 -9.46
N VAL A 104 6.10 -16.55 -10.12
CA VAL A 104 5.94 -16.26 -11.56
C VAL A 104 7.06 -16.92 -12.39
N THR A 105 8.14 -17.42 -11.77
CA THR A 105 9.36 -17.87 -12.49
C THR A 105 9.52 -19.39 -12.56
N ARG A 106 8.45 -20.18 -12.55
CA ARG A 106 8.49 -21.60 -12.94
C ARG A 106 7.55 -21.83 -14.12
N THR A 107 8.15 -21.83 -15.32
CA THR A 107 7.64 -22.40 -16.57
C THR A 107 6.33 -21.81 -17.12
N VAL A 108 6.50 -21.03 -18.19
CA VAL A 108 5.51 -20.76 -19.23
C VAL A 108 5.06 -22.10 -19.81
N VAL A 109 3.96 -22.68 -19.34
CA VAL A 109 2.88 -23.35 -20.10
C VAL A 109 1.77 -23.62 -19.07
N THR A 110 0.53 -23.21 -19.38
CA THR A 110 -0.72 -23.43 -18.61
C THR A 110 -0.96 -22.51 -17.39
N ARG A 111 -1.66 -21.39 -17.63
CA ARG A 111 -2.34 -20.61 -16.58
C ARG A 111 -3.49 -21.46 -16.01
N THR A 112 -3.26 -22.10 -14.87
CA THR A 112 -4.31 -22.70 -14.02
C THR A 112 -3.90 -22.79 -12.54
N ASP A 113 -2.61 -22.68 -12.23
CA ASP A 113 -2.10 -22.74 -10.85
C ASP A 113 -1.75 -21.35 -10.31
N HIS A 114 -2.73 -20.64 -9.75
CA HIS A 114 -2.38 -19.59 -8.78
C HIS A 114 -1.93 -20.31 -7.51
N GLU A 115 -0.67 -20.17 -7.11
CA GLU A 115 -0.20 -20.70 -5.82
C GLU A 115 -0.43 -19.69 -4.70
N LEU A 116 -0.84 -20.19 -3.53
CA LEU A 116 -1.00 -19.37 -2.33
C LEU A 116 0.36 -18.99 -1.75
N ILE A 117 0.74 -17.73 -1.89
CA ILE A 117 2.01 -17.20 -1.37
C ILE A 117 1.91 -17.06 0.15
N THR A 118 2.75 -17.80 0.88
CA THR A 118 2.78 -17.76 2.36
C THR A 118 4.18 -17.53 2.94
N HIS A 119 5.17 -17.18 2.10
CA HIS A 119 6.55 -16.88 2.49
C HIS A 119 6.89 -15.37 2.37
N GLY A 120 8.08 -14.99 2.81
CA GLY A 120 8.46 -13.58 2.91
C GLY A 120 7.59 -12.86 3.94
N PRO A 121 7.09 -11.63 3.67
CA PRO A 121 6.24 -10.92 4.63
C PRO A 121 4.86 -11.57 4.78
N TYR A 122 4.43 -12.36 3.78
CA TYR A 122 3.15 -13.08 3.81
C TYR A 122 3.07 -14.10 4.94
N ARG A 123 4.21 -14.59 5.46
CA ARG A 123 4.21 -15.53 6.58
C ARG A 123 3.63 -14.95 7.88
N TRP A 124 3.53 -13.62 7.99
CA TRP A 124 2.97 -12.93 9.16
C TRP A 124 1.70 -12.13 8.84
N ILE A 125 1.67 -11.49 7.67
CA ILE A 125 0.63 -10.51 7.28
C ILE A 125 0.08 -10.92 5.93
N ARG A 126 -1.23 -11.09 5.78
CA ARG A 126 -1.84 -11.51 4.51
C ARG A 126 -1.86 -10.42 3.45
N HIS A 127 -1.98 -9.16 3.86
CA HIS A 127 -1.98 -8.01 2.96
C HIS A 127 -0.83 -7.04 3.29
N PRO A 128 0.44 -7.46 3.12
CA PRO A 128 1.60 -6.65 3.44
C PRO A 128 1.74 -5.42 2.52
N LEU A 129 1.22 -5.48 1.28
CA LEU A 129 1.16 -4.32 0.39
C LEU A 129 0.16 -3.25 0.86
N TYR A 130 -0.97 -3.67 1.45
CA TYR A 130 -1.93 -2.73 2.08
C TYR A 130 -1.29 -2.06 3.28
N THR A 131 -0.60 -2.86 4.09
CA THR A 131 0.16 -2.37 5.25
C THR A 131 1.22 -1.35 4.83
N ALA A 132 2.03 -1.67 3.82
CA ALA A 132 3.06 -0.78 3.29
C ALA A 132 2.48 0.53 2.74
N GLY A 133 1.35 0.46 2.02
CA GLY A 133 0.65 1.65 1.52
C GLY A 133 0.12 2.53 2.65
N LEU A 134 -0.48 1.93 3.69
CA LEU A 134 -0.94 2.67 4.86
C LEU A 134 0.21 3.29 5.66
N MET A 135 1.33 2.59 5.83
CA MET A 135 2.55 3.14 6.43
C MET A 135 3.07 4.35 5.66
N LEU A 136 3.08 4.26 4.31
CA LEU A 136 3.49 5.36 3.45
C LEU A 136 2.59 6.58 3.64
N PHE A 137 1.27 6.43 3.49
CA PHE A 137 0.33 7.56 3.60
C PHE A 137 0.27 8.14 5.02
N ALA A 138 0.24 7.28 6.05
CA ALA A 138 0.28 7.72 7.44
C ALA A 138 1.56 8.46 7.75
N GLY A 139 2.72 7.94 7.34
CA GLY A 139 3.99 8.60 7.57
C GLY A 139 4.10 9.94 6.84
N LEU A 140 3.69 10.03 5.57
CA LEU A 140 3.69 11.28 4.81
C LEU A 140 2.73 12.32 5.42
N SER A 141 1.54 11.91 5.89
CA SER A 141 0.61 12.82 6.56
C SER A 141 1.15 13.36 7.88
N LEU A 142 1.84 12.53 8.67
CA LEU A 142 2.52 12.95 9.90
C LEU A 142 3.71 13.87 9.61
N MET A 143 4.51 13.59 8.59
CA MET A 143 5.60 14.49 8.17
C MET A 143 5.07 15.86 7.77
N ALA A 144 3.94 15.86 7.04
CA ALA A 144 3.30 17.08 6.57
C ALA A 144 2.58 17.85 7.69
N GLY A 145 2.23 17.17 8.79
CA GLY A 145 1.47 17.75 9.89
C GLY A 145 0.17 18.36 9.42
N ASN A 146 -0.66 17.59 8.71
CA ASN A 146 -1.80 18.16 7.99
C ASN A 146 -3.04 17.25 8.00
N LEU A 147 -4.18 17.81 8.40
CA LEU A 147 -5.46 17.10 8.48
C LEU A 147 -5.94 16.59 7.12
N PHE A 148 -5.67 17.31 6.04
CA PHE A 148 -6.08 16.90 4.70
C PHE A 148 -5.46 15.55 4.33
N PHE A 149 -4.14 15.41 4.50
CA PHE A 149 -3.43 14.15 4.24
C PHE A 149 -3.81 13.05 5.22
N LEU A 150 -4.07 13.41 6.49
CA LEU A 150 -4.52 12.45 7.49
C LEU A 150 -5.92 11.89 7.16
N ALA A 151 -6.87 12.76 6.81
CA ALA A 151 -8.23 12.37 6.43
C ALA A 151 -8.21 11.41 5.22
N PHE A 152 -7.34 11.66 4.24
CA PHE A 152 -7.16 10.75 3.12
C PHE A 152 -6.52 9.42 3.50
N THR A 153 -5.56 9.43 4.42
CA THR A 153 -4.97 8.20 4.96
C THR A 153 -6.05 7.35 5.63
N VAL A 154 -6.91 7.97 6.44
CA VAL A 154 -8.05 7.31 7.09
C VAL A 154 -9.03 6.77 6.05
N LEU A 155 -9.40 7.58 5.05
CA LEU A 155 -10.29 7.16 3.97
C LEU A 155 -9.72 5.96 3.20
N ALA A 156 -8.44 5.98 2.86
CA ALA A 156 -7.76 4.86 2.22
C ALA A 156 -7.81 3.60 3.09
N GLY A 157 -7.55 3.73 4.40
CA GLY A 157 -7.68 2.63 5.35
C GLY A 157 -9.09 2.03 5.40
N VAL A 158 -10.12 2.88 5.47
CA VAL A 158 -11.53 2.45 5.45
C VAL A 158 -11.86 1.71 4.15
N LEU A 159 -11.45 2.24 3.00
CA LEU A 159 -11.70 1.58 1.70
C LEU A 159 -10.99 0.22 1.61
N LEU A 160 -9.79 0.08 2.16
CA LEU A 160 -9.09 -1.21 2.22
C LEU A 160 -9.83 -2.19 3.14
N VAL A 161 -10.33 -1.75 4.28
CA VAL A 161 -11.12 -2.60 5.21
C VAL A 161 -12.43 -3.04 4.57
N ILE A 162 -13.11 -2.17 3.81
CA ILE A 162 -14.34 -2.51 3.09
C ILE A 162 -14.06 -3.51 1.95
N ARG A 163 -12.93 -3.35 1.25
CA ARG A 163 -12.54 -4.22 0.13
C ARG A 163 -12.04 -5.60 0.59
N LEU A 164 -11.41 -5.65 1.76
CA LEU A 164 -10.73 -6.83 2.27
C LEU A 164 -11.58 -8.11 2.26
N PRO A 165 -12.85 -8.13 2.74
CA PRO A 165 -13.65 -9.34 2.78
C PRO A 165 -13.94 -9.93 1.41
N ALA A 166 -14.17 -9.10 0.39
CA ALA A 166 -14.40 -9.57 -0.98
C ALA A 166 -13.15 -10.22 -1.56
N GLU A 167 -11.97 -9.66 -1.26
CA GLU A 167 -10.68 -10.21 -1.67
C GLU A 167 -10.35 -11.52 -0.94
N GLU A 168 -10.55 -11.57 0.39
CA GLU A 168 -10.37 -12.80 1.17
C GLU A 168 -11.39 -13.88 0.75
N ALA A 169 -12.63 -13.51 0.37
CA ALA A 169 -13.62 -14.46 -0.14
C ALA A 169 -13.22 -15.07 -1.49
N HIS A 170 -12.61 -14.28 -2.38
CA HIS A 170 -12.06 -14.80 -3.63
C HIS A 170 -10.90 -15.77 -3.39
N LEU A 171 -9.99 -15.43 -2.46
CA LEU A 171 -8.91 -16.32 -2.06
C LEU A 171 -9.44 -17.61 -1.42
N GLN A 172 -10.45 -17.51 -0.54
CA GLN A 172 -11.11 -18.67 0.05
C GLN A 172 -11.77 -19.56 -1.01
N ALA A 173 -12.47 -18.96 -1.99
CA ALA A 173 -13.12 -19.70 -3.07
C ALA A 173 -12.11 -20.44 -3.95
N HIS A 174 -10.91 -19.89 -4.13
CA HIS A 174 -9.87 -20.49 -4.97
C HIS A 174 -9.01 -21.54 -4.23
N PHE A 175 -8.69 -21.31 -2.96
CA PHE A 175 -7.71 -22.09 -2.20
C PHE A 175 -8.29 -22.93 -1.06
N GLY A 176 -9.57 -22.73 -0.70
CA GLY A 176 -10.28 -23.50 0.32
C GLY A 176 -9.52 -23.61 1.65
N GLU A 177 -9.37 -24.84 2.13
CA GLU A 177 -8.76 -25.14 3.44
C GLU A 177 -7.31 -24.63 3.58
N ALA A 178 -6.56 -24.55 2.48
CA ALA A 178 -5.20 -24.01 2.51
C ALA A 178 -5.19 -22.54 2.91
N TYR A 179 -6.18 -21.77 2.44
CA TYR A 179 -6.34 -20.38 2.84
C TYR A 179 -6.83 -20.25 4.28
N ASP A 180 -7.73 -21.12 4.74
CA ASP A 180 -8.17 -21.12 6.14
C ASP A 180 -7.01 -21.39 7.11
N ALA A 181 -6.18 -22.39 6.82
CA ALA A 181 -4.98 -22.69 7.60
C ALA A 181 -4.01 -21.49 7.63
N TYR A 182 -3.84 -20.84 6.49
CA TYR A 182 -3.03 -19.63 6.36
C TYR A 182 -3.62 -18.45 7.16
N ARG A 183 -4.94 -18.26 7.10
CA ARG A 183 -5.67 -17.19 7.79
C ARG A 183 -5.58 -17.32 9.31
N ARG A 184 -5.59 -18.55 9.84
CA ARG A 184 -5.45 -18.82 11.28
C ARG A 184 -4.09 -18.39 11.84
N ARG A 185 -3.02 -18.53 11.07
CA ARG A 185 -1.63 -18.23 11.52
C ARG A 185 -1.13 -16.82 11.21
N THR A 186 -1.92 -16.00 10.53
CA THR A 186 -1.53 -14.65 10.08
C THR A 186 -2.53 -13.59 10.54
N GLY A 187 -2.12 -12.33 10.54
CA GLY A 187 -3.05 -11.20 10.64
C GLY A 187 -3.28 -10.55 9.28
N ALA A 188 -4.33 -9.71 9.17
CA ALA A 188 -4.68 -9.05 7.91
C ALA A 188 -3.69 -7.94 7.54
N PHE A 189 -3.49 -6.97 8.45
CA PHE A 189 -2.62 -5.80 8.26
C PHE A 189 -1.41 -5.76 9.21
N LEU A 190 -1.50 -6.44 10.35
CA LEU A 190 -0.41 -6.53 11.33
C LEU A 190 -0.19 -8.00 11.69
N PRO A 191 1.01 -8.37 12.17
CA PRO A 191 1.26 -9.72 12.65
C PRO A 191 0.26 -10.09 13.74
N ARG A 192 -0.20 -11.34 13.73
CA ARG A 192 -1.10 -11.83 14.77
C ARG A 192 -0.32 -11.95 16.09
N VAL A 193 -0.76 -11.22 17.12
CA VAL A 193 -0.21 -11.35 18.48
C VAL A 193 -0.79 -12.63 19.10
N GLY A 194 0.06 -13.59 19.47
CA GLY A 194 -0.37 -14.84 20.13
C GLY A 194 -0.74 -16.02 19.21
N GLY A 195 -0.29 -16.05 17.96
CA GLY A 195 -0.46 -17.22 17.09
C GLY A 195 0.45 -18.37 17.54
N ALA A 196 -0.14 -19.47 18.03
CA ALA A 196 0.58 -20.72 18.32
C ALA A 196 1.38 -21.15 17.08
N ARG A 197 2.67 -21.44 17.32
CA ARG A 197 3.54 -22.13 16.35
C ARG A 197 3.22 -23.62 16.39
#